data_AF-A0A847FYJ5-F1
#
_entry.id   AF-A0A847FYJ5-F1
#
_cell.length_a   1.000
_cell.length_b   1.000
_cell.length_c   1.000
_cell.angle_alpha   90.00
_cell.angle_beta   90.00
_cell.angle_gamma   90.00
#
_symmetry.space_group_name_H-M   'P 1'
#
loop_
_entity.id
_entity.type
_entity.pdbx_description
1 polymer ?
#
loop_
_entity_poly.entity_id
_entity_poly.type
_entity_poly.pdbx_seq_one_letter_code
_entity_poly.pdbx_strand_id
1 'polypeptide(L)'
;MKTRTSTQASHPSAPVVLGIVGGAAALAVAGYLLVAWAAGYAGFPLDDAWIHQTYARNLAATGQLAYLPGQPSAGSTSPSWSFLLSVSSL
;
A
#
# COMPACT_ATOMS: atom_id res chain seq x y z
N MET A 1 7.60 -16.82 58.30
CA MET A 1 8.23 -16.54 56.99
C MET A 1 7.13 -16.63 55.92
N LYS A 2 6.53 -15.50 55.52
CA LYS A 2 5.50 -15.45 54.47
C LYS A 2 6.20 -15.27 53.13
N THR A 3 6.18 -16.28 52.27
CA THR A 3 6.65 -16.20 50.89
C THR A 3 5.73 -15.24 50.13
N ARG A 4 6.26 -14.09 49.69
CA ARG A 4 5.55 -13.23 48.73
C ARG A 4 5.61 -13.93 47.38
N THR A 5 4.52 -14.56 46.99
CA THR A 5 4.32 -14.98 45.60
C THR A 5 4.22 -13.72 44.76
N SER A 6 5.32 -13.34 44.11
CA SER A 6 5.35 -12.29 43.10
C SER A 6 4.55 -12.77 41.90
N THR A 7 3.27 -12.38 41.80
CA THR A 7 2.46 -12.58 40.60
C THR A 7 3.04 -11.73 39.48
N GLN A 8 3.95 -12.31 38.69
CA GLN A 8 4.45 -11.68 37.47
C GLN A 8 3.32 -11.69 36.43
N ALA A 9 2.88 -10.51 36.00
CA ALA A 9 1.85 -10.39 34.97
C ALA A 9 2.36 -11.02 33.67
N SER A 10 1.59 -11.92 33.08
CA SER A 10 1.92 -12.55 31.81
C SER A 10 1.69 -11.56 30.66
N HIS A 11 2.74 -11.23 29.92
CA HIS A 11 2.60 -10.47 28.68
C HIS A 11 1.93 -11.31 27.58
N PRO A 12 1.14 -10.69 26.68
CA PRO A 12 0.56 -11.39 25.54
C PRO A 12 1.65 -12.00 24.66
N SER A 13 1.37 -13.17 24.07
CA SER A 13 2.30 -13.84 23.16
C SER A 13 2.46 -13.03 21.87
N ALA A 14 3.61 -13.18 21.20
CA ALA A 14 3.90 -12.47 19.96
C ALA A 14 2.80 -12.61 18.88
N PRO A 15 2.17 -13.79 18.66
CA PRO A 15 1.06 -13.91 17.71
C PRO A 15 -0.16 -13.07 18.08
N VAL A 16 -0.48 -12.96 19.37
CA VAL A 16 -1.59 -12.13 19.85
C VAL A 16 -1.31 -10.66 19.60
N VAL A 17 -0.09 -10.20 19.89
CA VAL A 17 0.32 -8.82 19.63
C VAL A 17 0.27 -8.51 18.13
N LEU A 18 0.80 -9.40 17.28
CA LEU A 18 0.75 -9.25 15.82
C LEU A 18 -0.69 -9.22 15.29
N GLY A 19 -1.57 -10.06 15.83
CA GLY A 19 -2.98 -10.07 15.48
C GLY A 19 -3.69 -8.76 15.83
N ILE A 20 -3.42 -8.22 17.03
CA ILE A 20 -3.98 -6.93 17.47
C ILE A 20 -3.46 -5.79 16.57
N VAL A 21 -2.16 -5.73 16.33
CA VAL A 21 -1.55 -4.67 15.50
C VAL A 21 -2.03 -4.75 14.06
N GLY A 22 -2.06 -5.95 13.48
CA GLY A 22 -2.54 -6.17 12.12
C GLY A 22 -4.02 -5.83 11.98
N GLY A 23 -4.85 -6.23 12.94
CA GLY A 23 -6.27 -5.89 12.97
C GLY A 23 -6.50 -4.38 13.09
N ALA A 24 -5.78 -3.71 13.99
CA ALA A 24 -5.85 -2.26 14.15
C ALA A 24 -5.41 -1.51 12.88
N ALA A 25 -4.31 -1.94 12.24
CA ALA A 25 -3.84 -1.37 10.99
C ALA A 25 -4.87 -1.54 9.84
N ALA A 26 -5.47 -2.73 9.71
CA ALA A 26 -6.48 -2.98 8.70
C ALA A 26 -7.73 -2.10 8.90
N LEU A 27 -8.20 -1.96 10.14
CA LEU A 27 -9.31 -1.08 10.47
C LEU A 27 -9.00 0.40 10.17
N ALA A 28 -7.79 0.85 10.49
CA ALA A 28 -7.36 2.22 10.20
C ALA A 28 -7.32 2.49 8.68
N VAL A 29 -6.78 1.56 7.89
CA VAL A 29 -6.75 1.66 6.42
C VAL A 29 -8.17 1.65 5.86
N ALA A 30 -9.04 0.75 6.31
CA ALA A 30 -10.42 0.68 5.85
C ALA A 30 -11.19 1.98 6.17
N GLY A 31 -11.01 2.53 7.38
CA GLY A 31 -11.60 3.80 7.77
C GLY A 31 -11.12 4.97 6.92
N TYR A 32 -9.80 5.06 6.68
CA TYR A 32 -9.22 6.06 5.80
C TYR A 32 -9.79 5.99 4.38
N LEU A 33 -9.82 4.79 3.78
CA LEU A 33 -10.34 4.58 2.43
C LEU A 33 -11.82 4.94 2.32
N LEU A 34 -12.63 4.60 3.32
CA LEU A 34 -14.05 4.93 3.36
C LEU A 34 -14.27 6.45 3.42
N VAL A 35 -13.51 7.16 4.26
CA VAL A 35 -13.58 8.62 4.36
C VAL A 35 -13.11 9.29 3.07
N ALA A 36 -11.98 8.86 2.51
CA ALA A 36 -11.46 9.40 1.26
C ALA A 36 -12.46 9.21 0.11
N TRP A 37 -13.07 8.03 0.01
CA TRP A 37 -14.10 7.75 -0.98
C TRP A 37 -15.33 8.64 -0.79
N ALA A 38 -15.85 8.73 0.45
CA ALA A 38 -17.02 9.55 0.75
C ALA A 38 -16.80 11.05 0.50
N ALA A 39 -15.56 11.52 0.66
CA ALA A 39 -15.17 12.91 0.39
C ALA A 39 -14.82 13.18 -1.08
N GLY A 40 -14.91 12.19 -1.97
CA GLY A 40 -14.59 12.34 -3.40
C GLY A 40 -13.09 12.34 -3.72
N TYR A 41 -12.24 11.94 -2.77
CA TYR A 41 -10.79 11.81 -2.94
C TYR A 41 -10.36 10.37 -3.26
N ALA A 42 -11.19 9.64 -4.00
CA ALA A 42 -10.83 8.30 -4.47
C ALA A 42 -9.68 8.39 -5.48
N GLY A 43 -8.52 7.83 -5.12
CA GLY A 43 -7.33 7.89 -5.96
C GLY A 43 -6.06 7.54 -5.18
N PHE A 44 -4.91 7.73 -5.82
CA PHE A 44 -3.63 7.57 -5.16
C PHE A 44 -3.37 8.74 -4.21
N PRO A 45 -3.08 8.49 -2.92
CA PRO A 45 -2.81 9.54 -1.95
C PRO A 45 -1.41 10.17 -2.11
N LEU A 46 -0.54 9.54 -2.91
CA LEU A 46 0.86 9.90 -3.13
C LEU A 46 1.15 9.95 -4.64
N ASP A 47 2.07 10.82 -5.01
CA ASP A 47 2.57 11.04 -6.37
C ASP A 47 3.27 9.81 -6.95
N ASP A 48 4.07 9.10 -6.17
CA ASP A 48 4.78 7.88 -6.63
C ASP A 48 3.82 6.85 -7.24
N ALA A 49 2.73 6.54 -6.54
CA ALA A 49 1.76 5.56 -7.02
C ALA A 49 1.05 6.04 -8.30
N TRP A 50 0.81 7.35 -8.42
CA TRP A 50 0.29 7.95 -9.65
C TRP A 50 1.29 7.85 -10.82
N ILE A 51 2.57 8.11 -10.58
CA ILE A 51 3.63 8.03 -11.60
C ILE A 51 3.74 6.61 -12.14
N HIS A 52 3.83 5.60 -11.27
CA HIS A 52 3.89 4.20 -11.68
C HIS A 52 2.64 3.77 -12.45
N GLN A 53 1.45 4.16 -12.00
CA GLN A 53 0.22 3.83 -12.71
C GLN A 53 0.11 4.56 -14.06
N THR A 54 0.72 5.73 -14.21
CA THR A 54 0.77 6.45 -15.50
C THR A 54 1.66 5.72 -16.49
N TYR A 55 2.87 5.33 -16.07
CA TYR A 55 3.75 4.48 -16.88
C TYR A 55 3.09 3.14 -17.25
N ALA A 56 2.41 2.50 -16.29
CA ALA A 56 1.72 1.23 -16.51
C ALA A 56 0.58 1.36 -17.54
N ARG A 57 -0.27 2.39 -17.42
CA ARG A 57 -1.36 2.67 -18.36
C ARG A 57 -0.84 2.95 -19.77
N ASN A 58 0.20 3.77 -19.89
CA ASN A 58 0.79 4.08 -21.19
C ASN A 58 1.46 2.85 -21.81
N LEU A 59 2.13 2.03 -21.00
CA LEU A 59 2.71 0.77 -21.45
C LEU A 59 1.64 -0.20 -21.94
N ALA A 60 0.53 -0.36 -21.22
CA ALA A 60 -0.60 -1.19 -21.63
C ALA A 60 -1.25 -0.68 -22.93
N ALA A 61 -1.44 0.64 -23.05
CA ALA A 61 -2.14 1.24 -24.19
C ALA A 61 -1.30 1.35 -25.47
N THR A 62 0.02 1.55 -25.34
CA THR A 62 0.89 1.92 -26.47
C THR A 62 2.13 1.05 -26.62
N GLY A 63 2.40 0.16 -25.66
CA GLY A 63 3.65 -0.62 -25.61
C GLY A 63 4.88 0.20 -25.22
N GLN A 64 4.71 1.47 -24.81
CA GLN A 64 5.81 2.37 -24.48
C GLN A 64 5.90 2.61 -22.98
N LEU A 65 7.10 2.48 -22.42
CA LEU A 65 7.41 2.95 -21.07
C LEU A 65 7.58 4.48 -21.11
N ALA A 66 6.46 5.19 -21.04
CA ALA A 66 6.39 6.64 -21.20
C ALA A 66 5.51 7.27 -20.12
N TYR A 67 5.92 8.42 -19.57
CA TYR A 67 5.04 9.23 -18.70
C TYR A 67 4.06 10.06 -19.54
N LEU A 68 4.57 10.73 -20.59
CA LEU A 68 3.78 11.38 -21.62
C LEU A 68 3.60 10.42 -22.80
N PRO A 69 2.36 10.10 -23.23
CA PRO A 69 2.12 9.23 -24.38
C PRO A 69 2.89 9.68 -25.63
N GLY A 70 3.54 8.73 -26.31
CA GLY A 70 4.37 9.02 -27.49
C GLY A 70 5.78 9.52 -27.19
N GLN A 71 6.15 9.70 -25.91
CA GLN A 71 7.50 10.10 -25.50
C GLN A 71 8.09 9.08 -24.49
N PRO A 72 8.68 7.97 -24.98
CA PRO A 72 9.42 7.04 -24.15
C PRO A 72 10.45 7.77 -23.29
N SER A 73 10.49 7.45 -21.99
CA SER A 73 11.33 8.17 -21.04
C SER A 73 11.82 7.25 -19.92
N ALA A 74 13.06 7.46 -19.49
CA ALA A 74 13.70 6.71 -18.42
C ALA A 74 13.33 7.20 -17.00
N GLY A 75 12.20 7.92 -16.85
CA GLY A 75 11.77 8.51 -15.57
C GLY A 75 11.17 7.49 -14.59
N SER A 76 10.90 6.26 -15.03
CA SER A 76 10.44 5.18 -14.15
C SER A 76 11.62 4.59 -13.37
N THR A 77 11.66 4.84 -12.06
CA THR A 77 12.67 4.26 -11.14
C THR A 77 12.44 2.78 -10.83
N SER A 78 11.29 2.21 -11.23
CA SER A 78 11.02 0.77 -11.13
C SER A 78 10.27 0.21 -12.35
N PRO A 79 10.91 0.10 -13.52
CA PRO A 79 10.28 -0.36 -14.76
C PRO A 79 9.57 -1.72 -14.65
N SER A 80 10.16 -2.68 -13.92
CA SER A 80 9.55 -4.00 -13.70
C SER A 80 8.22 -3.92 -12.95
N TRP A 81 8.09 -2.99 -12.01
CA TRP A 81 6.83 -2.75 -11.29
C TRP A 81 5.78 -2.14 -12.23
N SER A 82 6.17 -1.17 -13.06
CA SER A 82 5.29 -0.59 -14.09
C SER A 82 4.79 -1.65 -15.08
N PHE A 83 5.64 -2.62 -15.45
CA PHE A 83 5.26 -3.77 -16.28
C PHE A 83 4.20 -4.65 -15.59
N LEU A 84 4.42 -5.04 -14.33
CA LEU A 84 3.43 -5.82 -13.58
C LEU A 84 2.09 -5.11 -13.47
N LEU A 85 2.09 -3.82 -13.15
CA LEU A 85 0.89 -3.01 -13.08
C LEU A 85 0.20 -2.86 -14.45
N SER A 86 0.95 -2.83 -15.55
CA SER A 86 0.37 -2.72 -16.89
C SER A 86 -0.52 -3.91 -17.23
N VAL A 87 -0.19 -5.10 -16.73
CA VAL A 87 -1.01 -6.31 -16.89
C VAL A 87 -2.34 -6.20 -16.15
N SER A 88 -2.35 -5.60 -14.95
CA SER A 88 -3.60 -5.35 -14.19
C SER A 88 -4.38 -4.13 -14.65
N SER A 89 -3.84 -3.37 -15.61
CA SER A 89 -4.48 -2.17 -16.17
C SER A 89 -5.30 -2.43 -17.43
N LEU A 90 -5.25 -3.68 -17.95
CA LEU A 90 -6.04 -4.18 -19.08
C LEU A 90 -7.44 -4.63 -18.63
#